data_AF-A0AAV4XFB0-F1
#
_entry.id   AF-A0AAV4XFB0-F1
#
_cell.length_a   1.000
_cell.length_b   1.000
_cell.length_c   1.000
_cell.angle_alpha   90.00
_cell.angle_beta   90.00
_cell.angle_gamma   90.00
#
_symmetry.space_group_name_H-M   'P 1'
#
loop_
_entity.id
_entity.type
_entity.pdbx_description
1 polymer ?
#
loop_
_entity_poly.entity_id
_entity_poly.type
_entity_poly.pdbx_seq_one_letter_code
_entity_poly.pdbx_strand_id
1 'polypeptide(L)'
;MTNVSMTTEEFMQETSNLCLWNAGFGLVFLICNYVMVSFFSLAAASQAFRIRCKFMSSVLKQDIGWYDTNETGDFASRITGDLTKIQDSIGDKVGICISFLSSTFLCVGCGLYYGWKLALVILSVTPVLTIAMAIMSRIQASVSREETQAYGKAGAVAEEVLSSIKTVFAFGGEKKEIERYDNCLVPARKKGIKRGLLTAIGGGHYLVLHLCWICSRFLVWSEAYS
;
A
#
# COMPACT_ATOMS: atom_id res chain seq x y z
N MET A 1 3.63 -46.29 17.11
CA MET A 1 3.24 -47.33 16.13
C MET A 1 1.80 -47.72 16.35
N THR A 2 0.86 -47.00 15.75
CA THR A 2 -0.50 -47.50 15.51
C THR A 2 -0.63 -47.69 14.01
N ASN A 3 -0.78 -48.94 13.57
CA ASN A 3 -1.09 -49.26 12.18
C ASN A 3 -2.48 -48.67 11.88
N VAL A 4 -2.51 -47.50 11.28
CA VAL A 4 -3.72 -46.93 10.68
C VAL A 4 -3.56 -47.06 9.18
N SER A 5 -3.86 -48.25 8.65
CA SER A 5 -4.33 -48.35 7.28
C SER A 5 -5.74 -47.76 7.26
N MET A 6 -5.83 -46.43 7.30
CA MET A 6 -7.09 -45.73 6.99
C MET A 6 -7.55 -46.29 5.66
N THR A 7 -8.75 -46.85 5.61
CA THR A 7 -9.29 -47.31 4.34
C THR A 7 -9.41 -46.11 3.40
N THR A 8 -9.19 -46.32 2.10
CA THR A 8 -9.28 -45.23 1.12
C THR A 8 -10.64 -44.52 1.18
N GLU A 9 -11.69 -45.21 1.59
CA GLU A 9 -13.03 -44.65 1.79
C GLU A 9 -13.10 -43.70 3.00
N GLU A 10 -12.55 -44.07 4.16
CA GLU A 10 -12.51 -43.22 5.35
C GLU A 10 -11.69 -41.94 5.12
N PHE A 11 -10.53 -42.05 4.46
CA PHE A 11 -9.72 -40.89 4.11
C PHE A 11 -10.44 -39.96 3.11
N MET A 12 -11.13 -40.52 2.11
CA MET A 12 -11.91 -39.73 1.15
C MET A 12 -13.12 -39.05 1.80
N GLN A 13 -13.73 -39.67 2.81
CA GLN A 13 -14.87 -39.08 3.53
C GLN A 13 -14.43 -37.95 4.46
N GLU A 14 -13.31 -38.10 5.17
CA GLU A 14 -12.78 -37.06 6.06
C GLU A 14 -12.24 -35.85 5.25
N THR A 15 -11.54 -36.10 4.14
CA THR A 15 -11.10 -35.03 3.22
C THR A 15 -12.28 -34.30 2.58
N SER A 16 -13.35 -35.01 2.19
CA SER A 16 -14.58 -34.39 1.68
C SER A 16 -15.24 -33.48 2.72
N ASN A 17 -15.32 -33.91 3.99
CA ASN A 17 -15.89 -33.11 5.07
C ASN A 17 -15.06 -31.84 5.37
N LEU A 18 -13.72 -31.95 5.34
CA LEU A 18 -12.82 -30.80 5.48
C LEU A 18 -12.96 -29.82 4.31
N CYS A 19 -13.10 -30.32 3.08
CA CYS A 19 -13.34 -29.50 1.90
C CYS A 19 -14.66 -28.73 2.00
N LEU A 20 -15.74 -29.38 2.46
CA LEU A 20 -17.03 -28.74 2.66
C LEU A 20 -16.97 -27.63 3.72
N TRP A 21 -16.29 -27.87 4.85
CA TRP A 21 -16.09 -26.85 5.88
C TRP A 21 -15.28 -25.66 5.36
N ASN A 22 -14.19 -25.92 4.64
CA ASN A 22 -13.35 -24.87 4.07
C ASN A 22 -14.11 -24.05 3.01
N ALA A 23 -14.93 -24.71 2.17
CA ALA A 23 -15.79 -24.03 1.22
C ALA A 23 -16.83 -23.13 1.93
N GLY A 24 -17.41 -23.61 3.03
CA GLY A 24 -18.31 -22.82 3.88
C GLY A 24 -17.63 -21.58 4.47
N PHE A 25 -16.44 -21.72 5.05
CA PHE A 25 -15.65 -20.59 5.54
C PHE A 25 -15.30 -19.59 4.44
N GLY A 26 -14.90 -20.08 3.26
CA GLY A 26 -14.60 -19.24 2.10
C GLY A 26 -15.81 -18.40 1.67
N LEU A 27 -17.01 -18.99 1.64
CA LEU A 27 -18.23 -18.27 1.28
C LEU A 27 -18.59 -17.19 2.32
N VAL A 28 -18.50 -17.52 3.61
CA VAL A 28 -18.76 -16.56 4.69
C VAL A 28 -17.74 -15.41 4.65
N PHE A 29 -16.46 -15.73 4.45
CA PHE A 29 -15.40 -14.72 4.33
C PHE A 29 -15.65 -13.78 3.14
N LEU A 30 -16.04 -14.32 1.99
CA LEU A 30 -16.36 -13.53 0.79
C LEU A 30 -17.51 -12.55 1.06
N ILE A 31 -18.61 -13.05 1.62
CA ILE A 31 -19.79 -12.22 1.93
C ILE A 31 -19.43 -11.14 2.95
N CYS A 32 -18.74 -11.51 4.03
CA CYS A 32 -18.35 -10.58 5.08
C CYS A 32 -17.40 -9.49 4.55
N ASN A 33 -16.41 -9.87 3.75
CA ASN A 33 -15.48 -8.92 3.15
C ASN A 33 -16.17 -7.97 2.18
N TYR A 34 -17.06 -8.48 1.33
CA TYR A 34 -17.84 -7.68 0.40
C TYR A 34 -18.72 -6.65 1.13
N VAL A 35 -19.42 -7.09 2.18
CA VAL A 35 -20.23 -6.21 3.04
C VAL A 35 -19.33 -5.14 3.66
N MET A 36 -18.26 -5.53 4.33
CA MET A 36 -17.34 -4.58 4.98
C MET A 36 -16.85 -3.50 4.00
N VAL A 37 -16.30 -3.88 2.85
CA VAL A 37 -15.76 -2.95 1.85
C VAL A 37 -16.86 -2.03 1.32
N SER A 38 -18.05 -2.56 1.07
CA SER A 38 -19.19 -1.78 0.57
C SER A 38 -19.62 -0.69 1.57
N PHE A 39 -19.78 -1.06 2.85
CA PHE A 39 -20.20 -0.11 3.89
C PHE A 39 -19.16 1.00 4.13
N PHE A 40 -17.87 0.65 4.16
CA PHE A 40 -16.80 1.65 4.29
C PHE A 40 -16.73 2.58 3.07
N SER A 41 -16.89 2.05 1.87
CA SER A 41 -16.93 2.84 0.62
C SER A 41 -18.11 3.83 0.59
N LEU A 42 -19.31 3.36 0.96
CA LEU A 42 -20.52 4.20 1.07
C LEU A 42 -20.37 5.31 2.12
N ALA A 43 -19.79 4.98 3.28
CA ALA A 43 -19.51 5.94 4.33
C ALA A 43 -18.51 7.00 3.84
N ALA A 44 -17.41 6.59 3.21
CA ALA A 44 -16.40 7.50 2.67
C ALA A 44 -16.97 8.43 1.60
N ALA A 45 -17.79 7.93 0.67
CA ALA A 45 -18.45 8.74 -0.35
C ALA A 45 -19.36 9.82 0.26
N SER A 46 -20.13 9.44 1.29
CA SER A 46 -21.03 10.36 2.01
C SER A 46 -20.27 11.46 2.75
N GLN A 47 -19.14 11.11 3.39
CA GLN A 47 -18.28 12.08 4.05
C GLN A 47 -17.57 13.00 3.06
N ALA A 48 -17.04 12.44 1.96
CA ALA A 48 -16.39 13.22 0.91
C ALA A 48 -17.34 14.26 0.30
N PHE A 49 -18.61 13.92 0.09
CA PHE A 49 -19.63 14.86 -0.37
C PHE A 49 -19.82 16.03 0.62
N ARG A 50 -19.98 15.72 1.92
CA ARG A 50 -20.12 16.75 2.97
C ARG A 50 -18.91 17.67 3.05
N ILE A 51 -17.70 17.11 2.93
CA ILE A 51 -16.46 17.88 2.94
C ILE A 51 -16.39 18.79 1.70
N ARG A 52 -16.72 18.29 0.50
CA ARG A 52 -16.77 19.11 -0.73
C ARG A 52 -17.72 20.30 -0.58
N CYS A 53 -18.93 20.08 -0.08
CA CYS A 53 -19.90 21.18 0.14
C CYS A 53 -19.41 22.20 1.17
N LYS A 54 -18.87 21.76 2.31
CA LYS A 54 -18.33 22.66 3.34
C LYS A 54 -17.12 23.44 2.84
N PHE A 55 -16.21 22.77 2.13
CA PHE A 55 -15.02 23.41 1.57
C PHE A 55 -15.39 24.52 0.59
N MET A 56 -16.30 24.24 -0.36
CA MET A 56 -16.79 25.25 -1.30
C MET A 56 -17.47 26.43 -0.57
N SER A 57 -18.31 26.16 0.43
CA SER A 57 -18.96 27.21 1.23
C SER A 57 -17.95 28.06 2.02
N SER A 58 -16.90 27.45 2.57
CA SER A 58 -15.85 28.16 3.31
C SER A 58 -14.99 29.04 2.41
N VAL A 59 -14.75 28.60 1.16
CA VAL A 59 -13.94 29.37 0.21
C VAL A 59 -14.70 30.59 -0.27
N LEU A 60 -15.97 30.44 -0.63
CA LEU A 60 -16.82 31.58 -1.04
C LEU A 60 -16.97 32.67 0.05
N LYS A 61 -16.62 32.37 1.30
CA LYS A 61 -16.64 33.31 2.43
C LYS A 61 -15.29 33.96 2.73
N GLN A 62 -14.23 33.63 2.00
CA GLN A 62 -12.92 34.26 2.17
C GLN A 62 -12.92 35.71 1.67
N ASP A 63 -12.05 36.54 2.26
CA ASP A 63 -11.84 37.92 1.86
C ASP A 63 -11.09 38.04 0.53
N ILE A 64 -11.19 39.21 -0.12
CA ILE A 64 -10.58 39.47 -1.43
C ILE A 64 -9.04 39.38 -1.39
N GLY A 65 -8.42 39.74 -0.27
CA GLY A 65 -6.96 39.66 -0.09
C GLY A 65 -6.44 38.22 -0.06
N TRP A 66 -7.26 37.27 0.39
CA TRP A 66 -6.98 35.84 0.27
C TRP A 66 -6.94 35.38 -1.19
N TYR A 67 -7.81 35.92 -2.06
CA TYR A 67 -7.81 35.59 -3.49
C TYR A 67 -6.64 36.20 -4.25
N ASP A 68 -6.14 37.38 -3.85
CA ASP A 68 -4.97 38.01 -4.46
C ASP A 68 -3.66 37.25 -4.17
N THR A 69 -3.63 36.44 -3.12
CA THR A 69 -2.44 35.66 -2.70
C THR A 69 -2.45 34.20 -3.13
N ASN A 70 -3.60 33.66 -3.56
CA ASN A 70 -3.76 32.25 -3.93
C ASN A 70 -4.21 32.12 -5.39
N GLU A 71 -3.41 31.46 -6.23
CA GLU A 71 -3.74 31.24 -7.64
C GLU A 71 -4.97 30.33 -7.81
N THR A 72 -5.95 30.77 -8.61
CA THR A 72 -7.20 30.03 -8.89
C THR A 72 -6.99 28.65 -9.51
N GLY A 73 -5.85 28.42 -10.19
CA GLY A 73 -5.48 27.14 -10.80
C GLY A 73 -5.15 26.04 -9.79
N ASP A 74 -4.52 26.38 -8.66
CA ASP A 74 -4.24 25.43 -7.57
C ASP A 74 -5.55 24.99 -6.87
N PHE A 75 -6.56 25.87 -6.87
CA PHE A 75 -7.80 25.64 -6.16
C PHE A 75 -8.63 24.45 -6.68
N ALA A 76 -8.87 24.40 -8.00
CA ALA A 76 -9.64 23.31 -8.61
C ALA A 76 -8.89 21.96 -8.55
N SER A 77 -7.58 22.01 -8.69
CA SER A 77 -6.66 20.87 -8.52
C SER A 77 -6.73 20.31 -7.10
N ARG A 78 -6.66 21.17 -6.08
CA ARG A 78 -6.77 20.79 -4.67
C ARG A 78 -8.11 20.18 -4.30
N ILE A 79 -9.21 20.79 -4.75
CA ILE A 79 -10.56 20.24 -4.52
C ILE A 79 -10.64 18.83 -5.09
N THR A 80 -10.23 18.62 -6.33
CA THR A 80 -10.44 17.33 -6.98
C THR A 80 -9.41 16.30 -6.50
N GLY A 81 -8.13 16.67 -6.48
CA GLY A 81 -7.03 15.79 -6.13
C GLY A 81 -7.01 15.41 -4.67
N ASP A 82 -7.03 16.38 -3.76
CA ASP A 82 -6.84 16.09 -2.33
C ASP A 82 -8.10 15.51 -1.69
N LEU A 83 -9.31 15.93 -2.11
CA LEU A 83 -10.54 15.30 -1.60
C LEU A 83 -10.70 13.87 -2.10
N THR A 84 -10.24 13.55 -3.30
CA THR A 84 -10.25 12.16 -3.80
C THR A 84 -9.27 11.30 -3.01
N LYS A 85 -8.05 11.81 -2.73
CA LYS A 85 -7.11 11.10 -1.84
C LYS A 85 -7.68 10.87 -0.44
N ILE A 86 -8.40 11.84 0.12
CA ILE A 86 -9.06 11.71 1.43
C ILE A 86 -10.18 10.65 1.37
N GLN A 87 -10.99 10.67 0.31
CA GLN A 87 -12.05 9.68 0.08
C GLN A 87 -11.48 8.27 0.03
N ASP A 88 -10.42 8.06 -0.76
CA ASP A 88 -9.74 6.76 -0.87
C ASP A 88 -9.11 6.35 0.46
N SER A 89 -8.52 7.29 1.19
CA SER A 89 -7.89 7.00 2.48
C SER A 89 -8.89 6.57 3.56
N ILE A 90 -10.12 7.10 3.55
CA ILE A 90 -11.16 6.77 4.54
C ILE A 90 -11.94 5.51 4.17
N GLY A 91 -12.11 5.23 2.88
CA GLY A 91 -12.92 4.12 2.38
C GLY A 91 -12.27 2.76 2.61
N ASP A 92 -11.61 2.24 1.58
CA ASP A 92 -11.10 0.88 1.57
C ASP A 92 -9.94 0.67 2.56
N LYS A 93 -9.04 1.66 2.66
CA LYS A 93 -7.82 1.56 3.47
C LYS A 93 -8.08 1.37 4.96
N VAL A 94 -9.08 2.07 5.53
CA VAL A 94 -9.42 1.94 6.96
C VAL A 94 -9.98 0.55 7.26
N GLY A 95 -10.89 0.04 6.43
CA GLY A 95 -11.46 -1.30 6.59
C GLY A 95 -10.41 -2.41 6.53
N ILE A 96 -9.47 -2.28 5.58
CA ILE A 96 -8.33 -3.20 5.46
C ILE A 96 -7.42 -3.13 6.70
N CYS A 97 -7.12 -1.93 7.19
CA CYS A 97 -6.28 -1.74 8.37
C CYS A 97 -6.87 -2.44 9.61
N ILE A 98 -8.17 -2.25 9.87
CA ILE A 98 -8.88 -2.89 10.99
C ILE A 98 -8.85 -4.41 10.83
N SER A 99 -9.06 -4.91 9.61
CA SER A 99 -9.02 -6.35 9.31
C SER A 99 -7.64 -6.95 9.58
N PHE A 100 -6.56 -6.29 9.17
CA PHE A 100 -5.20 -6.76 9.45
C PHE A 100 -4.83 -6.71 10.92
N LEU A 101 -5.24 -5.67 11.65
CA LEU A 101 -5.05 -5.61 13.10
C LEU A 101 -5.79 -6.76 13.80
N SER A 102 -7.08 -6.94 13.49
CA SER A 102 -7.90 -8.02 14.04
C SER A 102 -7.30 -9.40 13.73
N SER A 103 -6.92 -9.63 12.48
CA SER A 103 -6.28 -10.88 12.05
C SER A 103 -4.97 -11.14 12.78
N THR A 104 -4.16 -10.10 13.02
CA THR A 104 -2.91 -10.23 13.78
C THR A 104 -3.19 -10.69 15.22
N PHE A 105 -4.13 -10.06 15.92
CA PHE A 105 -4.49 -10.45 17.28
C PHE A 105 -5.07 -11.86 17.37
N LEU A 106 -5.97 -12.21 16.45
CA LEU A 106 -6.57 -13.55 16.39
C LEU A 106 -5.52 -14.63 16.08
N CYS A 107 -4.61 -14.37 15.14
CA CYS A 107 -3.57 -15.33 14.77
C CYS A 107 -2.58 -15.57 15.92
N VAL A 108 -2.14 -14.50 16.60
CA VAL A 108 -1.28 -14.61 17.78
C VAL A 108 -2.00 -15.35 18.92
N GLY A 109 -3.28 -15.03 19.15
CA GLY A 109 -4.10 -15.72 20.17
C GLY A 109 -4.26 -17.22 19.90
N CYS A 110 -4.63 -17.60 18.68
CA CYS A 110 -4.74 -19.00 18.27
C CYS A 110 -3.40 -19.74 18.36
N GLY A 111 -2.30 -19.10 17.95
CA GLY A 111 -0.96 -19.67 18.03
C GLY A 111 -0.55 -19.99 19.47
N LEU A 112 -0.81 -19.07 20.40
CA LEU A 112 -0.51 -19.28 21.82
C LEU A 112 -1.38 -20.38 22.45
N TYR A 113 -2.62 -20.55 21.99
CA TYR A 113 -3.54 -21.57 22.51
C TYR A 113 -3.13 -23.00 22.11
N TYR A 114 -2.85 -23.25 20.83
CA TYR A 114 -2.54 -24.61 20.35
C TYR A 114 -1.08 -25.04 20.61
N GLY A 115 -0.14 -24.10 20.64
CA GLY A 115 1.28 -24.43 20.69
C GLY A 115 2.15 -23.29 21.22
N TRP A 116 2.07 -23.03 22.53
CA TRP A 116 2.75 -21.91 23.17
C TRP A 116 4.28 -21.88 22.96
N LYS A 117 4.95 -23.05 22.89
CA LYS A 117 6.40 -23.13 22.66
C LYS A 117 6.81 -22.68 21.25
N LEU A 118 6.11 -23.15 20.22
CA LEU A 118 6.36 -22.78 18.82
C LEU A 118 5.95 -21.33 18.55
N ALA A 119 4.82 -20.90 19.11
CA ALA A 119 4.34 -19.53 18.98
C ALA A 119 5.31 -18.50 19.56
N LEU A 120 5.90 -18.76 20.74
CA LEU A 120 6.89 -17.87 21.35
C LEU A 120 8.16 -17.71 20.51
N VAL A 121 8.64 -18.79 19.86
CA VAL A 121 9.81 -18.72 18.97
C VAL A 121 9.52 -17.80 17.78
N ILE A 122 8.38 -17.97 17.12
CA ILE A 122 7.98 -17.13 15.98
C ILE A 122 7.75 -15.68 16.41
N LEU A 123 7.12 -15.48 17.58
CA LEU A 123 6.87 -14.16 18.15
C LEU A 123 8.17 -13.41 18.47
N SER A 124 9.27 -14.10 18.78
CA SER A 124 10.57 -13.46 19.02
C SER A 124 11.25 -12.96 17.74
N VAL A 125 11.06 -13.66 16.62
CA VAL A 125 11.69 -13.32 15.32
C VAL A 125 10.88 -12.24 14.58
N THR A 126 9.55 -12.26 14.74
CA THR A 126 8.62 -11.31 14.11
C THR A 126 8.99 -9.83 14.34
N PRO A 127 9.26 -9.32 15.56
CA PRO A 127 9.60 -7.92 15.79
C PRO A 127 10.91 -7.50 15.13
N VAL A 128 11.90 -8.39 15.05
CA VAL A 128 13.18 -8.08 14.37
C VAL A 128 12.94 -7.82 12.88
N LEU A 129 12.10 -8.64 12.26
CA LEU A 129 11.72 -8.50 10.85
C LEU A 129 10.86 -7.25 10.61
N THR A 130 9.89 -6.97 11.49
CA THR A 130 9.03 -5.79 11.33
C THR A 130 9.81 -4.50 11.51
N ILE A 131 10.77 -4.44 12.43
CA ILE A 131 11.64 -3.26 12.60
C ILE A 131 12.51 -3.05 11.36
N ALA A 132 13.13 -4.11 10.82
CA ALA A 132 13.92 -4.02 9.60
C ALA A 132 13.07 -3.49 8.42
N MET A 133 11.85 -4.00 8.27
CA MET A 133 10.91 -3.54 7.25
C MET A 133 10.43 -2.11 7.47
N ALA A 134 10.19 -1.71 8.73
CA ALA A 134 9.79 -0.34 9.05
C ALA A 134 10.89 0.67 8.68
N ILE A 135 12.17 0.32 8.94
CA ILE A 135 13.31 1.15 8.54
C ILE A 135 13.39 1.25 7.01
N MET A 136 13.28 0.14 6.29
CA MET A 136 13.29 0.13 4.83
C MET A 136 12.14 0.95 4.25
N SER A 137 10.93 0.80 4.78
CA SER A 137 9.74 1.57 4.38
C SER A 137 9.94 3.08 4.57
N ARG A 138 10.53 3.50 5.69
CA ARG A 138 10.86 4.91 5.93
C ARG A 138 11.88 5.46 4.94
N ILE A 139 12.92 4.68 4.63
CA ILE A 139 13.94 5.08 3.63
C ILE A 139 13.27 5.19 2.25
N GLN A 140 12.45 4.21 1.87
CA GLN A 140 11.73 4.22 0.59
C GLN A 140 10.80 5.44 0.48
N ALA A 141 10.07 5.79 1.54
CA ALA A 141 9.21 6.97 1.58
C ALA A 141 10.00 8.28 1.43
N SER A 142 11.16 8.39 2.10
CA SER A 142 12.05 9.57 1.96
C SER A 142 12.57 9.73 0.53
N VAL A 143 13.08 8.64 -0.07
CA VAL A 143 13.57 8.65 -1.45
C VAL A 143 12.45 8.97 -2.45
N SER A 144 11.24 8.44 -2.22
CA SER A 144 10.07 8.75 -3.05
C SER A 144 9.67 10.22 -2.98
N ARG A 145 9.68 10.83 -1.79
CA ARG A 145 9.37 12.26 -1.62
C ARG A 145 10.39 13.13 -2.35
N GLU A 146 11.66 12.77 -2.20
CA GLU A 146 12.77 13.45 -2.88
C GLU A 146 12.75 13.28 -4.41
N GLU A 147 12.32 12.13 -4.91
CA GLU A 147 12.09 11.85 -6.33
C GLU A 147 10.97 12.75 -6.86
N THR A 148 9.82 12.80 -6.19
CA THR A 148 8.70 13.69 -6.57
C THR A 148 9.12 15.15 -6.61
N GLN A 149 9.93 15.62 -5.64
CA GLN A 149 10.44 16.99 -5.64
C GLN A 149 11.37 17.28 -6.82
N ALA A 150 12.23 16.32 -7.19
CA ALA A 150 13.11 16.46 -8.35
C ALA A 150 12.31 16.51 -9.67
N TYR A 151 11.29 15.67 -9.81
CA TYR A 151 10.36 15.74 -10.94
C TYR A 151 9.56 17.05 -10.96
N GLY A 152 9.16 17.58 -9.81
CA GLY A 152 8.49 18.89 -9.73
C GLY A 152 9.33 20.03 -10.29
N LYS A 153 10.66 20.04 -10.05
CA LYS A 153 11.56 21.04 -10.64
C LYS A 153 11.66 20.90 -12.17
N ALA A 154 11.78 19.67 -12.68
CA ALA A 154 11.79 19.43 -14.12
C ALA A 154 10.46 19.83 -14.77
N GLY A 155 9.33 19.53 -14.10
CA GLY A 155 7.99 19.93 -14.51
C GLY A 155 7.82 21.45 -14.61
N ALA A 156 8.32 22.20 -13.61
CA ALA A 156 8.29 23.66 -13.65
C ALA A 156 9.08 24.25 -14.83
N VAL A 157 10.26 23.68 -15.16
CA VAL A 157 11.03 24.10 -16.35
C VAL A 157 10.25 23.81 -17.63
N ALA A 158 9.63 22.64 -17.73
CA ALA A 158 8.82 22.29 -18.89
C ALA A 158 7.61 23.24 -19.05
N GLU A 159 6.95 23.58 -17.95
CA GLU A 159 5.81 24.51 -17.93
C GLU A 159 6.22 25.93 -18.34
N GLU A 160 7.37 26.42 -17.87
CA GLU A 160 7.95 27.71 -18.26
C GLU A 160 8.21 27.78 -19.78
N VAL A 161 8.85 26.73 -20.32
CA VAL A 161 9.20 26.62 -21.75
C VAL A 161 7.94 26.53 -22.62
N LEU A 162 6.95 25.73 -22.20
CA LEU A 162 5.69 25.58 -22.93
C LEU A 162 4.82 26.83 -22.90
N SER A 163 4.78 27.53 -21.75
CA SER A 163 4.08 28.82 -21.62
C SER A 163 4.71 29.90 -22.51
N SER A 164 6.03 29.89 -22.63
CA SER A 164 6.81 30.86 -23.43
C SER A 164 7.27 30.31 -24.79
N ILE A 165 6.54 29.35 -25.37
CA ILE A 165 7.02 28.60 -26.54
C ILE A 165 7.33 29.49 -27.75
N LYS A 166 6.52 30.52 -27.99
CA LYS A 166 6.72 31.49 -29.09
C LYS A 166 8.05 32.22 -28.96
N THR A 167 8.45 32.56 -27.73
CA THR A 167 9.71 33.24 -27.42
C THR A 167 10.89 32.30 -27.65
N VAL A 168 10.78 31.04 -27.24
CA VAL A 168 11.84 30.03 -27.44
C VAL A 168 12.10 29.80 -28.94
N PHE A 169 11.04 29.68 -29.74
CA PHE A 169 11.15 29.58 -31.20
C PHE A 169 11.74 30.85 -31.84
N ALA A 170 11.30 32.03 -31.40
CA ALA A 170 11.77 33.31 -31.95
C ALA A 170 13.28 33.53 -31.75
N PHE A 171 13.86 33.00 -30.67
CA PHE A 171 15.29 33.09 -30.38
C PHE A 171 16.08 31.81 -30.70
N GLY A 172 15.45 30.77 -31.26
CA GLY A 172 16.10 29.49 -31.57
C GLY A 172 16.66 28.76 -30.34
N GLY A 173 16.06 28.96 -29.16
CA GLY A 173 16.56 28.50 -27.86
C GLY A 173 16.29 27.02 -27.53
N GLU A 174 15.69 26.26 -28.45
CA GLU A 174 15.21 24.89 -28.21
C GLU A 174 16.28 23.96 -27.60
N LYS A 175 17.49 23.95 -28.18
CA LYS A 175 18.58 23.08 -27.70
C LYS A 175 19.01 23.40 -26.27
N LYS A 176 19.01 24.69 -25.92
CA LYS A 176 19.40 25.17 -24.59
C LYS A 176 18.37 24.76 -23.54
N GLU A 177 17.08 24.86 -23.86
CA GLU A 177 16.01 24.45 -22.93
C GLU A 177 15.93 22.92 -22.79
N ILE A 178 16.22 22.16 -23.86
CA ILE A 178 16.34 20.69 -23.78
C ILE A 178 17.48 20.30 -22.83
N GLU A 179 18.65 20.92 -22.95
CA GLU A 179 19.79 20.66 -22.06
C GLU A 179 19.49 21.04 -20.61
N ARG A 180 18.78 22.15 -20.38
CA ARG A 180 18.31 22.55 -19.05
C ARG A 180 17.37 21.52 -18.45
N TYR A 181 16.42 21.00 -19.23
CA TYR A 181 15.49 19.97 -18.80
C TYR A 181 16.19 18.65 -18.48
N ASP A 182 17.14 18.21 -19.31
CA ASP A 182 17.92 16.98 -19.08
C ASP A 182 18.73 17.07 -17.77
N ASN A 183 19.39 18.21 -17.53
CA ASN A 183 20.12 18.47 -16.28
C ASN A 183 19.21 18.38 -15.04
N CYS A 184 17.95 18.81 -15.15
CA CYS A 184 16.97 18.66 -14.07
C CYS A 184 16.47 17.22 -13.89
N LEU A 185 16.52 16.37 -14.92
CA LEU A 185 16.10 14.97 -14.87
C LEU A 185 17.16 14.02 -14.33
N VAL A 186 18.46 14.28 -14.52
CA VAL A 186 19.55 13.46 -13.97
C VAL A 186 19.38 13.12 -12.48
N PRO A 187 19.09 14.07 -11.57
CA PRO A 187 18.87 13.74 -10.15
C PRO A 187 17.61 12.90 -9.93
N ALA A 188 16.51 13.15 -10.67
CA ALA A 188 15.29 12.36 -10.59
C ALA A 188 15.55 10.90 -11.00
N ARG A 189 16.28 10.69 -12.09
CA ARG A 189 16.69 9.35 -12.56
C ARG A 189 17.53 8.61 -11.52
N LYS A 190 18.54 9.26 -10.94
CA LYS A 190 19.39 8.62 -9.90
C LYS A 190 18.57 8.21 -8.67
N LYS A 191 17.61 9.02 -8.25
CA LYS A 191 16.71 8.70 -7.12
C LYS A 191 15.72 7.60 -7.47
N GLY A 192 15.17 7.60 -8.68
CA GLY A 192 14.31 6.53 -9.20
C GLY A 192 15.02 5.17 -9.23
N ILE A 193 16.28 5.11 -9.67
CA ILE A 193 17.08 3.87 -9.64
C ILE A 193 17.29 3.38 -8.19
N LYS A 194 17.64 4.29 -7.27
CA LYS A 194 17.79 3.93 -5.84
C LYS A 194 16.48 3.41 -5.25
N ARG A 195 15.35 4.05 -5.56
CA ARG A 195 14.02 3.60 -5.14
C ARG A 195 13.68 2.23 -5.73
N GLY A 196 13.99 2.01 -7.00
CA GLY A 196 13.81 0.72 -7.66
C GLY A 196 14.57 -0.39 -6.95
N LEU A 197 15.85 -0.15 -6.62
CA LEU A 197 16.66 -1.10 -5.85
C LEU A 197 16.09 -1.36 -4.45
N LEU A 198 15.70 -0.32 -3.71
CA LEU A 198 15.07 -0.45 -2.39
C LEU A 198 13.76 -1.26 -2.46
N THR A 199 12.99 -1.07 -3.52
CA THR A 199 11.74 -1.81 -3.77
C THR A 199 12.03 -3.27 -4.08
N ALA A 200 13.08 -3.57 -4.85
CA ALA A 200 13.52 -4.93 -5.12
C ALA A 200 14.01 -5.67 -3.86
N ILE A 201 14.78 -4.99 -3.00
CA ILE A 201 15.20 -5.53 -1.70
C ILE A 201 13.99 -5.82 -0.81
N GLY A 202 13.02 -4.89 -0.74
CA GLY A 202 11.77 -5.08 -0.02
C GLY A 202 10.95 -6.26 -0.57
N GLY A 203 10.86 -6.42 -1.88
CA GLY A 203 10.22 -7.57 -2.53
C GLY A 203 10.90 -8.90 -2.20
N GLY A 204 12.24 -8.92 -2.18
CA GLY A 204 13.04 -10.08 -1.80
C GLY A 204 12.78 -10.55 -0.37
N HIS A 205 12.55 -9.63 0.56
CA HIS A 205 12.21 -9.96 1.95
C HIS A 205 10.94 -10.84 2.06
N TYR A 206 9.88 -10.50 1.33
CA TYR A 206 8.64 -11.30 1.32
C TYR A 206 8.89 -12.73 0.85
N LEU A 207 9.74 -12.90 -0.17
CA LEU A 207 10.07 -14.20 -0.73
C LEU A 207 10.87 -15.06 0.26
N VAL A 208 11.81 -14.46 1.00
CA VAL A 208 12.57 -15.14 2.07
C VAL A 208 11.64 -15.59 3.20
N LEU A 209 10.66 -14.78 3.61
CA LEU A 209 9.68 -15.17 4.63
C LEU A 209 8.81 -16.34 4.17
N HIS A 210 8.36 -16.32 2.91
CA HIS A 210 7.60 -17.43 2.33
C HIS A 210 8.42 -18.73 2.28
N LEU A 211 9.69 -18.67 1.88
CA LEU A 211 10.58 -19.83 1.87
C LEU A 211 10.85 -20.35 3.29
N CYS A 212 11.03 -19.46 4.26
CA CYS A 212 11.21 -19.82 5.66
C CYS A 212 9.95 -20.52 6.23
N TRP A 213 8.75 -20.06 5.85
CA TRP A 213 7.48 -20.69 6.21
C TRP A 213 7.31 -22.09 5.59
N ILE A 214 7.71 -22.25 4.32
CA ILE A 214 7.68 -23.56 3.66
C ILE A 214 8.67 -24.51 4.34
N CYS A 215 9.87 -24.02 4.67
CA CYS A 215 10.91 -24.81 5.32
C CYS A 215 10.51 -25.24 6.75
N SER A 216 9.93 -24.35 7.56
CA SER A 216 9.44 -24.71 8.89
C SER A 216 8.32 -25.75 8.84
N ARG A 217 7.41 -25.65 7.86
CA ARG A 217 6.37 -26.66 7.64
C ARG A 217 6.92 -27.99 7.14
N PHE A 218 7.98 -27.97 6.34
CA PHE A 218 8.69 -29.17 5.89
C PHE A 218 9.46 -29.86 7.02
N LEU A 219 10.11 -29.08 7.90
CA LEU A 219 10.81 -29.61 9.09
C LEU A 219 9.84 -30.30 10.05
N VAL A 220 8.71 -29.66 10.35
CA VAL A 220 7.64 -30.25 11.17
C VAL A 220 7.08 -31.53 10.53
N TRP A 221 6.94 -31.56 9.21
CA TRP A 221 6.53 -32.78 8.50
C TRP A 221 7.58 -33.90 8.60
N SER A 222 8.88 -33.56 8.54
CA SER A 222 9.96 -34.54 8.67
C SER A 222 10.09 -35.11 10.09
N GLU A 223 9.92 -34.28 11.13
CA GLU A 223 9.92 -34.72 12.53
C GLU A 223 8.69 -35.56 12.87
N ALA A 224 7.57 -35.37 12.16
CA ALA A 224 6.37 -36.19 12.35
C ALA A 224 6.45 -37.58 11.70
N TYR A 225 7.40 -37.81 10.78
CA TYR A 225 7.58 -39.07 10.06
C TYR A 225 8.84 -39.86 10.51
N SER A 226 9.68 -39.27 11.36
CA SER A 226 10.80 -39.93 12.06
C SER A 226 10.37 -40.47 13.42
#